data_AF-A0A0F8ZMF9-F1
#
_entry.id   AF-A0A0F8ZMF9-F1
#
_cell.length_a   1.000
_cell.length_b   1.000
_cell.length_c   1.000
_cell.angle_alpha   90.00
_cell.angle_beta   90.00
_cell.angle_gamma   90.00
#
_symmetry.space_group_name_H-M   'P 1'
#
loop_
_entity.id
_entity.type
_entity.pdbx_description
1 polymer ?
#
loop_
_entity_poly.entity_id
_entity_poly.type
_entity_poly.pdbx_seq_one_letter_code
_entity_poly.pdbx_strand_id
1 'polypeptide(L)'
;MITALRLELTYSKDEVLAMFAGRAPFGGNVVGLEAASWRYFGPEPGGLSWAESAMLAVLPNNPSLIHPGRNRDLLAEKRNRLLDRLRDEGIIDRLTCDLAKQEGLPPKPRPLPMLAPNLLAYAQKTGQKGQRVLSTLDISVQVRALEIIERHHMKLASEG
;
A
#
# COMPACT_ATOMS: atom_id res chain seq x y z
N MET A 1 -17.90 19.97 10.04
CA MET A 1 -17.20 20.49 11.24
C MET A 1 -17.57 19.74 12.51
N ILE A 2 -18.85 19.53 12.82
CA ILE A 2 -19.28 18.79 14.03
C ILE A 2 -18.75 17.34 14.09
N THR A 3 -18.69 16.65 12.95
CA THR A 3 -18.18 15.27 12.86
C THR A 3 -16.68 15.14 13.15
N ALA A 4 -15.86 16.11 12.72
CA ALA A 4 -14.43 16.12 13.00
C ALA A 4 -14.15 16.36 14.49
N LEU A 5 -14.87 17.29 15.11
CA LEU A 5 -14.78 17.53 16.55
C LEU A 5 -15.19 16.28 17.35
N ARG A 6 -16.28 15.60 16.96
CA ARG A 6 -16.69 14.35 17.60
C ARG A 6 -15.61 13.28 17.50
N LEU A 7 -14.95 13.14 16.35
CA LEU A 7 -13.87 12.17 16.15
C LEU A 7 -12.71 12.44 17.12
N GLU A 8 -12.27 13.70 17.20
CA GLU A 8 -11.18 14.17 18.07
C GLU A 8 -11.48 14.02 19.56
N LEU A 9 -12.76 14.10 19.96
CA LEU A 9 -13.18 13.89 21.35
C LEU A 9 -13.35 12.41 21.71
N THR A 10 -13.51 11.53 20.71
CA THR A 10 -13.81 10.10 20.93
C THR A 10 -12.57 9.22 20.79
N TYR A 11 -11.61 9.61 19.95
CA TYR A 11 -10.44 8.82 19.60
C TYR A 11 -9.15 9.60 19.88
N SER A 12 -8.09 8.87 20.23
CA SER A 12 -6.74 9.41 20.31
C SER A 12 -6.22 9.82 18.93
N LYS A 13 -5.19 10.71 18.91
CA LYS A 13 -4.53 11.13 17.66
C LYS A 13 -3.99 9.95 16.86
N ASP A 14 -3.46 8.95 17.55
CA ASP A 14 -2.90 7.75 16.91
C ASP A 14 -4.01 6.91 16.24
N GLU A 15 -5.17 6.77 16.87
CA GLU A 15 -6.32 6.07 16.29
C GLU A 15 -6.89 6.82 15.08
N VAL A 16 -6.98 8.16 15.18
CA VAL A 16 -7.41 8.99 14.05
C VAL A 16 -6.46 8.84 12.87
N LEU A 17 -5.15 8.87 13.14
CA LEU A 17 -4.12 8.68 12.13
C LEU A 17 -4.19 7.28 11.51
N ALA A 18 -4.35 6.23 12.32
CA ALA A 18 -4.48 4.86 11.84
C ALA A 18 -5.73 4.68 10.95
N MET A 19 -6.87 5.23 11.36
CA MET A 19 -8.10 5.22 10.56
C MET A 19 -7.92 5.96 9.23
N PHE A 20 -7.25 7.11 9.25
CA PHE A 20 -6.94 7.86 8.04
C PHE A 20 -6.01 7.06 7.13
N ALA A 21 -4.88 6.57 7.65
CA ALA A 21 -3.89 5.81 6.89
C ALA A 21 -4.49 4.54 6.28
N GLY A 22 -5.42 3.86 6.96
CA GLY A 22 -6.12 2.69 6.45
C GLY A 22 -7.16 2.97 5.35
N ARG A 23 -7.58 4.23 5.18
CA ARG A 23 -8.65 4.63 4.23
C ARG A 23 -8.21 5.64 3.17
N ALA A 24 -6.99 6.16 3.28
CA ALA A 24 -6.47 7.15 2.35
C ALA A 24 -6.33 6.56 0.92
N PRO A 25 -6.64 7.33 -0.13
CA PRO A 25 -6.45 6.90 -1.50
C PRO A 25 -5.00 7.10 -1.94
N PHE A 26 -4.36 6.06 -2.50
CA PHE A 26 -2.97 6.14 -2.97
C PHE A 26 -2.83 6.01 -4.49
N GLY A 27 -3.94 6.10 -5.22
CA GLY A 27 -3.99 6.14 -6.68
C GLY A 27 -4.55 4.84 -7.29
N GLY A 28 -5.23 4.97 -8.43
CA GLY A 28 -6.03 3.88 -8.99
C GLY A 28 -7.04 3.34 -7.97
N ASN A 29 -7.12 2.01 -7.86
CA ASN A 29 -7.99 1.31 -6.90
C ASN A 29 -7.30 0.99 -5.56
N VAL A 30 -6.18 1.65 -5.25
CA VAL A 30 -5.36 1.36 -4.07
C VAL A 30 -5.79 2.27 -2.92
N VAL A 31 -6.35 1.66 -1.87
CA VAL A 31 -6.83 2.34 -0.66
C VAL A 31 -6.14 1.74 0.55
N GLY A 32 -5.63 2.61 1.41
CA GLY A 32 -4.92 2.23 2.62
C GLY A 32 -3.41 2.11 2.43
N LEU A 33 -2.67 2.52 3.45
CA LEU A 33 -1.21 2.59 3.44
C LEU A 33 -0.58 1.21 3.23
N GLU A 34 -1.07 0.18 3.92
CA GLU A 34 -0.56 -1.19 3.79
C GLU A 34 -0.71 -1.71 2.36
N ALA A 35 -1.90 -1.56 1.76
CA ALA A 35 -2.13 -1.95 0.37
C ALA A 35 -1.24 -1.17 -0.61
N ALA A 36 -1.00 0.12 -0.35
CA ALA A 36 -0.11 0.95 -1.16
C ALA A 36 1.35 0.52 -1.07
N SER A 37 1.85 0.23 0.13
CA SER A 37 3.21 -0.29 0.34
C SER A 37 3.43 -1.58 -0.43
N TRP A 38 2.50 -2.54 -0.31
CA TRP A 38 2.55 -3.80 -1.06
C TRP A 38 2.47 -3.59 -2.57
N ARG A 39 1.63 -2.68 -3.03
CA ARG A 39 1.43 -2.41 -4.46
C ARG A 39 2.68 -1.79 -5.10
N TYR A 40 3.30 -0.83 -4.43
CA TYR A 40 4.36 -0.01 -5.03
C TYR A 40 5.77 -0.51 -4.74
N PHE A 41 5.99 -1.08 -3.56
CA PHE A 41 7.31 -1.51 -3.09
C PHE A 41 7.37 -3.03 -2.87
N GLY A 42 6.24 -3.64 -2.52
CA GLY A 42 6.11 -5.08 -2.29
C GLY A 42 6.28 -5.44 -0.82
N PRO A 43 6.32 -6.75 -0.50
CA PRO A 43 6.64 -7.23 0.84
C PRO A 43 8.14 -7.09 1.08
N GLU A 44 8.58 -5.91 1.50
CA GLU A 44 9.97 -5.75 1.88
C GLU A 44 10.14 -6.13 3.37
N PRO A 45 11.02 -7.08 3.71
CA PRO A 45 11.20 -7.56 5.09
C PRO A 45 11.81 -6.52 6.05
N GLY A 46 12.25 -5.36 5.55
CA GLY A 46 12.93 -4.31 6.32
C GLY A 46 12.13 -3.03 6.58
N GLY A 47 10.87 -2.95 6.14
CA GLY A 47 10.11 -1.70 6.16
C GLY A 47 10.44 -0.81 4.96
N LEU A 48 9.81 0.37 4.92
CA LEU A 48 9.96 1.32 3.82
C LEU A 48 11.18 2.21 3.99
N SER A 49 11.87 2.54 2.90
CA SER A 49 12.90 3.58 2.91
C SER A 49 12.30 4.97 3.21
N TRP A 50 13.15 5.96 3.49
CA TRP A 50 12.71 7.35 3.63
C TRP A 50 12.09 7.90 2.35
N ALA A 51 12.63 7.51 1.19
CA ALA A 51 12.10 7.93 -0.10
C ALA A 51 10.71 7.36 -0.36
N GLU A 52 10.52 6.08 -0.03
CA GLU A 52 9.25 5.35 -0.17
C GLU A 52 8.20 5.88 0.81
N SER A 53 8.59 6.09 2.06
CA SER A 53 7.73 6.66 3.10
C SER A 53 7.28 8.08 2.75
N ALA A 54 8.20 8.93 2.30
CA ALA A 54 7.88 10.28 1.85
C ALA A 54 6.97 10.27 0.62
N MET A 55 7.17 9.32 -0.30
CA MET A 55 6.31 9.16 -1.46
C MET A 55 4.87 8.78 -1.05
N LEU A 56 4.71 7.79 -0.16
CA LEU A 56 3.40 7.41 0.35
C LEU A 56 2.73 8.56 1.11
N ALA A 57 3.47 9.35 1.90
CA ALA A 57 2.91 10.49 2.61
C ALA A 57 2.36 11.59 1.67
N VAL A 58 2.93 11.74 0.47
CA VAL A 58 2.49 12.75 -0.51
C VAL A 58 1.25 12.32 -1.31
N LEU A 59 1.09 11.02 -1.57
CA LEU A 59 0.08 10.49 -2.48
C LEU A 59 -1.39 10.74 -2.06
N PRO A 60 -1.79 10.64 -0.78
CA PRO A 60 -3.17 10.90 -0.35
C PRO A 60 -3.72 12.25 -0.81
N ASN A 61 -2.87 13.26 -0.90
CA ASN A 61 -3.25 14.61 -1.34
C ASN A 61 -3.40 14.73 -2.86
N ASN A 62 -2.69 13.89 -3.64
CA ASN A 62 -2.84 13.86 -5.09
C ASN A 62 -2.59 12.43 -5.65
N PRO A 63 -3.60 11.55 -5.56
CA PRO A 63 -3.45 10.14 -5.88
C PRO A 63 -3.12 9.88 -7.36
N SER A 64 -3.49 10.81 -8.25
CA SER A 64 -3.25 10.70 -9.70
C SER A 64 -1.77 10.80 -10.09
N LEU A 65 -0.90 11.25 -9.17
CA LEU A 65 0.53 11.39 -9.43
C LEU A 65 1.24 10.06 -9.63
N ILE A 66 0.67 8.95 -9.17
CA ILE A 66 1.28 7.64 -9.29
C ILE A 66 1.33 7.11 -10.73
N HIS A 67 0.52 7.68 -11.64
CA HIS A 67 0.44 7.20 -13.01
C HIS A 67 1.74 7.51 -13.79
N PRO A 68 2.34 6.50 -14.46
CA PRO A 68 3.58 6.69 -15.21
C PRO A 68 3.39 7.66 -16.37
N GLY A 69 4.41 8.47 -16.65
CA GLY A 69 4.40 9.50 -17.69
C GLY A 69 4.71 10.88 -17.10
N ARG A 70 3.98 11.90 -17.56
CA ARG A 70 4.20 13.33 -17.22
C ARG A 70 4.15 13.63 -15.71
N ASN A 71 3.50 12.78 -14.91
CA ASN A 71 3.35 13.00 -13.47
C ASN A 71 4.53 12.50 -12.63
N ARG A 72 5.45 11.70 -13.20
CA ARG A 72 6.60 11.16 -12.45
C ARG A 72 7.51 12.26 -11.93
N ASP A 73 7.81 13.25 -12.75
CA ASP A 73 8.70 14.36 -12.34
C ASP A 73 8.05 15.19 -11.22
N LEU A 74 6.74 15.45 -11.33
CA LEU A 74 5.98 16.15 -10.30
C LEU A 74 5.89 15.36 -8.99
N LEU A 75 5.78 14.02 -9.07
CA LEU A 75 5.80 13.15 -7.90
C LEU A 75 7.17 13.17 -7.22
N ALA A 76 8.26 13.08 -7.99
CA ALA A 76 9.62 13.16 -7.48
C ALA A 76 9.87 14.52 -6.81
N GLU A 77 9.43 15.60 -7.42
CA GLU A 77 9.54 16.95 -6.85
C GLU A 77 8.81 17.06 -5.51
N LYS A 78 7.56 16.59 -5.42
CA LYS A 78 6.80 16.64 -4.16
C LYS A 78 7.40 15.77 -3.07
N ARG A 79 7.88 14.57 -3.41
CA ARG A 79 8.63 13.70 -2.49
C ARG A 79 9.87 14.41 -1.98
N ASN A 80 10.67 15.00 -2.88
CA ASN A 80 11.91 15.68 -2.52
C ASN A 80 11.67 16.91 -1.63
N ARG A 81 10.61 17.68 -1.90
CA ARG A 81 10.19 18.80 -1.03
C ARG A 81 9.83 18.33 0.38
N LEU A 82 9.16 17.17 0.52
CA LEU A 82 8.88 16.59 1.83
C LEU A 82 10.18 16.16 2.53
N LEU A 83 11.10 15.51 1.82
CA LEU A 83 12.42 15.14 2.36
C LEU A 83 13.24 16.35 2.83
N ASP A 84 13.20 17.46 2.08
CA ASP A 84 13.82 18.72 2.48
C ASP A 84 13.21 19.26 3.78
N ARG A 85 11.88 19.27 3.88
CA ARG A 85 11.20 19.69 5.11
C ARG A 85 11.58 18.81 6.30
N LEU A 86 11.61 17.49 6.14
CA LEU A 86 12.00 16.57 7.20
C LEU A 86 13.44 16.82 7.67
N ARG A 87 14.35 17.16 6.76
CA ARG A 87 15.71 17.57 7.10
C ARG A 87 15.72 18.89 7.86
N ASP A 88 15.00 19.88 7.37
CA ASP A 88 14.97 21.22 7.98
C ASP A 88 14.35 21.21 9.39
N GLU A 89 13.43 20.27 9.64
CA GLU A 89 12.85 19.99 10.96
C GLU A 89 13.76 19.11 11.85
N GLY A 90 14.91 18.65 11.33
CA GLY A 90 15.88 17.83 12.07
C GLY A 90 15.47 16.38 12.28
N ILE A 91 14.47 15.88 11.54
CA ILE A 91 13.98 14.49 11.63
C ILE A 91 14.94 13.52 10.93
N ILE A 92 15.56 13.96 9.83
CA ILE A 92 16.60 13.22 9.11
C ILE A 92 17.84 14.10 8.92
N ASP A 93 19.02 13.49 8.90
CA ASP A 93 20.24 14.22 8.61
C ASP A 93 20.42 14.46 7.09
N ARG A 94 21.39 15.31 6.75
CA ARG A 94 21.66 15.70 5.37
C ARG A 94 22.02 14.49 4.49
N LEU A 95 22.83 13.56 5.00
CA LEU A 95 23.25 12.40 4.22
C LEU A 95 22.05 11.51 3.88
N THR A 96 21.20 11.23 4.87
CA THR A 96 19.97 10.46 4.65
C THR A 96 19.03 11.16 3.66
N CYS A 97 18.86 12.47 3.76
CA CYS A 97 18.05 13.24 2.82
C CYS A 97 18.59 13.14 1.38
N ASP A 98 19.90 13.32 1.21
CA ASP A 98 20.55 13.29 -0.10
C ASP A 98 20.48 11.88 -0.72
N LEU A 99 20.68 10.82 0.08
CA LEU A 99 20.53 9.43 -0.35
C LEU A 99 19.07 9.11 -0.74
N ALA A 100 18.10 9.48 0.08
CA ALA A 100 16.68 9.24 -0.20
C ALA A 100 16.21 9.94 -1.49
N LYS A 101 16.78 11.10 -1.83
CA LYS A 101 16.48 11.79 -3.09
C LYS A 101 17.03 11.07 -4.32
N GLN A 102 18.14 10.34 -4.18
CA GLN A 102 18.75 9.56 -5.26
C GLN A 102 17.99 8.26 -5.55
N GLU A 103 17.22 7.76 -4.59
CA GLU A 103 16.35 6.60 -4.82
C GLU A 103 15.35 6.90 -5.95
N GLY A 104 15.25 5.97 -6.90
CA GLY A 104 14.31 6.09 -8.01
C GLY A 104 12.86 5.96 -7.55
N LEU A 105 11.94 6.61 -8.28
CA LEU A 105 10.52 6.31 -8.07
C LEU A 105 10.22 4.88 -8.52
N PRO A 106 9.33 4.16 -7.81
CA PRO A 106 9.02 2.77 -8.09
C PRO A 106 8.59 2.60 -9.55
N PRO A 107 8.89 1.43 -10.14
CA PRO A 107 8.46 1.10 -11.50
C PRO A 107 6.93 0.90 -11.54
N LYS A 108 6.41 0.30 -12.61
CA LYS A 108 4.97 0.03 -12.72
C LYS A 108 4.46 -0.73 -11.47
N PRO A 109 3.29 -0.35 -10.93
CA PRO A 109 2.71 -0.99 -9.75
C PRO A 109 2.58 -2.52 -9.91
N ARG A 110 2.95 -3.28 -8.88
CA ARG A 110 2.88 -4.75 -8.87
C ARG A 110 1.45 -5.23 -8.61
N PRO A 111 0.96 -6.30 -9.26
CA PRO A 111 -0.31 -6.93 -8.89
C PRO A 111 -0.33 -7.25 -7.40
N LEU A 112 -1.44 -6.92 -6.71
CA LEU A 112 -1.63 -7.41 -5.35
C LEU A 112 -1.78 -8.94 -5.42
N PRO A 113 -1.18 -9.69 -4.49
CA PRO A 113 -1.28 -11.14 -4.48
C PRO A 113 -2.74 -11.56 -4.27
N MET A 114 -3.30 -12.30 -5.22
CA MET A 114 -4.65 -12.88 -5.14
C MET A 114 -4.59 -14.37 -4.78
N LEU A 115 -3.95 -14.69 -3.66
CA LEU A 115 -3.67 -16.09 -3.28
C LEU A 115 -4.86 -16.80 -2.65
N ALA A 116 -5.80 -16.08 -2.03
CA ALA A 116 -6.95 -16.69 -1.36
C ALA A 116 -8.26 -15.92 -1.62
N PRO A 117 -8.71 -15.79 -2.89
CA PRO A 117 -9.91 -15.02 -3.23
C PRO A 117 -11.17 -15.61 -2.59
N ASN A 118 -11.25 -16.93 -2.45
CA ASN A 118 -12.39 -17.60 -1.82
C ASN A 118 -12.47 -17.32 -0.32
N LEU A 119 -11.33 -17.29 0.38
CA LEU A 119 -11.28 -16.93 1.79
C LEU A 119 -11.69 -15.46 1.99
N LEU A 120 -11.21 -14.57 1.12
CA LEU A 120 -11.61 -13.17 1.13
C LEU A 120 -13.12 -13.01 0.94
N ALA A 121 -13.70 -13.70 -0.05
CA ALA A 121 -15.14 -13.68 -0.30
C ALA A 121 -15.93 -14.24 0.89
N TYR A 122 -15.45 -15.32 1.51
CA TYR A 122 -16.05 -15.89 2.72
C TYR A 122 -16.03 -14.90 3.88
N ALA A 123 -14.88 -14.30 4.20
CA ALA A 123 -14.74 -13.30 5.27
C ALA A 123 -15.65 -12.09 5.05
N GLN A 124 -15.79 -11.62 3.81
CA GLN A 124 -16.73 -10.55 3.47
C GLN A 124 -18.19 -10.97 3.72
N LYS A 125 -18.57 -12.19 3.36
CA LYS A 125 -19.93 -12.72 3.58
C LYS A 125 -20.26 -12.92 5.05
N THR A 126 -19.28 -13.28 5.88
CA THR A 126 -19.46 -13.48 7.33
C THR A 126 -19.39 -12.19 8.14
N GLY A 127 -19.39 -11.02 7.49
CA GLY A 127 -19.46 -9.71 8.14
C GLY A 127 -18.11 -9.15 8.60
N GLN A 128 -16.98 -9.76 8.22
CA GLN A 128 -15.64 -9.30 8.58
C GLN A 128 -15.11 -8.22 7.62
N LYS A 129 -16.00 -7.54 6.88
CA LYS A 129 -15.62 -6.52 5.91
C LYS A 129 -14.91 -5.35 6.61
N GLY A 130 -13.71 -5.03 6.12
CA GLY A 130 -12.90 -3.93 6.67
C GLY A 130 -12.23 -4.25 8.00
N GLN A 131 -12.26 -5.52 8.45
CA GLN A 131 -11.55 -5.99 9.63
C GLN A 131 -10.29 -6.73 9.23
N ARG A 132 -9.26 -6.66 10.07
CA ARG A 132 -8.07 -7.51 9.93
C ARG A 132 -8.43 -8.93 10.40
N VAL A 133 -8.34 -9.90 9.50
CA VAL A 133 -8.70 -11.30 9.78
C VAL A 133 -7.43 -12.12 9.93
N LEU A 134 -7.21 -12.65 11.14
CA LEU A 134 -6.21 -13.70 11.36
C LEU A 134 -6.84 -15.02 10.98
N SER A 135 -6.29 -15.67 9.95
CA SER A 135 -6.78 -16.95 9.45
C SER A 135 -5.82 -18.08 9.78
N THR A 136 -6.32 -19.30 9.81
CA THR A 136 -5.53 -20.54 9.91
C THR A 136 -5.00 -21.01 8.55
N LEU A 137 -5.10 -20.17 7.51
CA LEU A 137 -4.67 -20.51 6.16
C LEU A 137 -3.15 -20.75 6.13
N ASP A 138 -2.76 -21.97 5.79
CA ASP A 138 -1.38 -22.29 5.47
C ASP A 138 -1.09 -21.86 4.03
N ILE A 139 -0.16 -20.91 3.88
CA ILE A 139 0.18 -20.34 2.58
C ILE A 139 0.80 -21.37 1.64
N SER A 140 1.57 -22.32 2.16
CA SER A 140 2.24 -23.34 1.36
C SER A 140 1.22 -24.32 0.77
N VAL A 141 0.22 -24.71 1.57
CA VAL A 141 -0.88 -25.57 1.14
C VAL A 141 -1.76 -24.85 0.12
N GLN A 142 -2.09 -23.57 0.37
CA GLN A 142 -2.90 -22.77 -0.53
C GLN A 142 -2.26 -22.60 -1.92
N VAL A 143 -0.96 -22.29 -1.97
CA VAL A 143 -0.22 -22.15 -3.23
C VAL A 143 -0.20 -23.47 -3.99
N ARG A 144 0.08 -24.58 -3.31
CA ARG A 144 0.11 -25.91 -3.94
C ARG A 144 -1.26 -26.32 -4.49
N ALA A 145 -2.34 -25.99 -3.79
CA ALA A 145 -3.69 -26.27 -4.27
C ALA A 145 -4.01 -25.48 -5.55
N LEU A 146 -3.62 -24.19 -5.62
CA LEU A 146 -3.78 -23.38 -6.83
C LEU A 146 -2.99 -23.93 -8.01
N GLU A 147 -1.73 -24.35 -7.80
CA GLU A 147 -0.91 -24.96 -8.85
C GLU A 147 -1.54 -26.24 -9.44
N ILE A 148 -2.15 -27.07 -8.59
CA ILE A 148 -2.86 -28.28 -9.03
C ILE A 148 -4.08 -27.89 -9.88
N ILE A 149 -4.89 -26.93 -9.41
CA ILE A 149 -6.08 -26.46 -10.14
C ILE A 149 -5.70 -25.91 -11.51
N GLU A 150 -4.70 -25.03 -11.59
CA GLU A 150 -4.21 -24.45 -12.85
C GLU A 150 -3.72 -25.52 -13.82
N ARG A 151 -2.95 -26.50 -13.33
CA ARG A 151 -2.46 -27.61 -14.16
C ARG A 151 -3.60 -28.44 -14.75
N HIS A 152 -4.61 -28.76 -13.95
CA HIS A 152 -5.78 -29.50 -14.41
C HIS A 152 -6.62 -28.69 -15.39
N HIS A 153 -6.80 -27.39 -15.14
CA HIS A 153 -7.52 -26.50 -16.04
C HIS A 153 -6.86 -26.45 -17.42
N MET A 154 -5.53 -26.27 -17.47
CA MET A 154 -4.77 -26.26 -18.73
C MET A 154 -4.89 -27.57 -19.50
N LYS A 155 -4.85 -28.72 -18.81
CA LYS A 155 -4.98 -30.03 -19.46
C LYS A 155 -6.36 -30.19 -20.11
N LEU A 156 -7.42 -29.88 -19.38
CA LEU A 156 -8.80 -29.98 -19.89
C LEU A 156 -9.08 -28.98 -21.02
N ALA A 157 -8.51 -27.78 -20.95
CA ALA A 157 -8.63 -26.77 -22.00
C ALA A 157 -7.90 -27.15 -23.30
N SER A 158 -6.90 -28.03 -23.24
CA SER A 158 -6.19 -28.54 -24.42
C SER A 158 -6.86 -29.76 -25.07
N GLU A 159 -7.81 -30.39 -24.37
CA GLU A 159 -8.52 -31.60 -24.79
C GLU A 159 -9.91 -31.30 -25.39
N GLY A 160 -10.33 -30.03 -25.47
CA GLY A 160 -11.61 -29.59 -26.06
C GLY A 160 -11.42 -28.48 -27.08
#